data_AF-A0A972RVB1-F1
#
_entry.id   AF-A0A972RVB1-F1
#
_cell.length_a   1.000
_cell.length_b   1.000
_cell.length_c   1.000
_cell.angle_alpha   90.00
_cell.angle_beta   90.00
_cell.angle_gamma   90.00
#
_symmetry.space_group_name_H-M   'P 1'
#
loop_
_entity.id
_entity.type
_entity.pdbx_description
1 polymer ?
#
loop_
_entity_poly.entity_id
_entity_poly.type
_entity_poly.pdbx_seq_one_letter_code
_entity_poly.pdbx_strand_id
1 'polypeptide(L)'
;YGLNAVLVWPRLWLLLPAETREILARAYRDLAAAVRGWGWGLAFLLVWTPVTTGLAWCFGRGWAWLGPLAAIGVGWVWMQQAYRLAVARAAVFGELVRAAFDLHRLQLYDALGWPRPKPEEEVEAGKRLTAFLWRGVREPTKP
;
A
#
# COMPACT_ATOMS: atom_id res chain seq x y z
N TYR A 1 10.13 -10.53 -13.84
CA TYR A 1 10.59 -11.72 -13.10
C TYR A 1 9.63 -12.91 -13.09
N GLY A 2 8.35 -12.79 -13.44
CA GLY A 2 7.42 -13.94 -13.38
C GLY A 2 7.10 -14.45 -11.97
N LEU A 3 7.62 -13.78 -10.94
CA LEU A 3 7.33 -14.03 -9.54
C LEU A 3 5.98 -13.43 -9.16
N ASN A 4 5.14 -14.20 -8.46
CA ASN A 4 3.96 -13.62 -7.82
C ASN A 4 4.40 -12.91 -6.53
N ALA A 5 4.35 -11.57 -6.55
CA ALA A 5 4.78 -10.73 -5.44
C ALA A 5 4.08 -11.10 -4.12
N VAL A 6 2.78 -11.40 -4.15
CA VAL A 6 2.00 -11.71 -2.93
C VAL A 6 2.50 -12.98 -2.25
N LEU A 7 2.83 -14.01 -3.03
CA LEU A 7 3.28 -15.31 -2.49
C LEU A 7 4.75 -15.30 -2.04
N VAL A 8 5.57 -14.52 -2.75
CA VAL A 8 7.01 -14.44 -2.52
C VAL A 8 7.34 -13.47 -1.38
N TRP A 9 6.53 -12.42 -1.21
CA TRP A 9 6.80 -11.32 -0.28
C TRP A 9 7.13 -11.76 1.16
N PRO A 10 6.40 -12.68 1.81
CA PRO A 10 6.71 -13.07 3.19
C PRO A 10 8.10 -13.68 3.35
N ARG A 11 8.56 -14.43 2.34
CA ARG A 11 9.89 -15.07 2.34
C ARG A 11 10.97 -14.06 2.01
N LEU A 12 10.72 -13.20 1.02
CA LEU A 12 11.61 -12.11 0.68
C LEU A 12 11.83 -11.20 1.89
N TRP A 13 10.76 -10.88 2.63
CA TRP A 13 10.83 -10.06 3.85
C TRP A 13 11.78 -10.61 4.91
N LEU A 14 11.89 -11.94 5.06
CA LEU A 14 12.82 -12.56 6.00
C LEU A 14 14.29 -12.44 5.56
N LEU A 15 14.53 -12.32 4.26
CA LEU A 15 15.87 -12.19 3.68
C LEU A 15 16.34 -10.72 3.59
N LEU A 16 15.42 -9.76 3.69
CA LEU A 16 15.77 -8.35 3.60
C LEU A 16 16.63 -7.90 4.80
N PRO A 17 17.68 -7.09 4.56
CA PRO A 17 18.43 -6.42 5.62
C PRO A 17 17.52 -5.63 6.55
N ALA A 18 17.92 -5.49 7.82
CA ALA A 18 17.16 -4.74 8.81
C ALA A 18 16.89 -3.28 8.36
N GLU A 19 17.90 -2.64 7.77
CA GLU A 19 17.80 -1.27 7.24
C GLU A 19 16.74 -1.15 6.13
N THR A 20 16.75 -2.04 5.13
CA THR A 20 15.77 -2.05 4.04
C THR A 20 14.35 -2.26 4.56
N ARG A 21 14.17 -3.18 5.53
CA ARG A 21 12.86 -3.40 6.17
C ARG A 21 12.37 -2.15 6.89
N GLU A 22 13.26 -1.43 7.56
CA GLU A 22 12.91 -0.21 8.27
C GLU A 22 12.52 0.92 7.31
N ILE A 23 13.22 1.07 6.18
CA ILE A 23 12.86 2.01 5.11
C ILE A 23 11.46 1.70 4.55
N LEU A 24 11.18 0.44 4.22
CA LEU A 24 9.85 0.01 3.76
C LEU A 24 8.77 0.23 4.81
N ALA A 25 9.06 -0.08 6.07
CA ALA A 25 8.13 0.11 7.17
C ALA A 25 7.82 1.59 7.42
N ARG A 26 8.82 2.48 7.30
CA ARG A 26 8.63 3.93 7.33
C ARG A 26 7.70 4.40 6.21
N ALA A 27 7.97 4.01 4.97
CA ALA A 27 7.14 4.38 3.83
C ALA A 27 5.70 3.86 3.95
N TYR A 28 5.51 2.64 4.46
CA TYR A 28 4.18 2.10 4.75
C TYR A 28 3.46 2.89 5.85
N ARG A 29 4.15 3.28 6.93
CA ARG A 29 3.56 4.11 7.99
C ARG A 29 3.10 5.47 7.47
N ASP A 30 3.88 6.08 6.58
CA ASP A 30 3.53 7.36 5.95
C ASP A 30 2.28 7.23 5.07
N LEU A 31 2.20 6.18 4.25
CA LEU A 31 1.01 5.87 3.46
C LEU A 31 -0.20 5.65 4.38
N ALA A 32 -0.05 4.82 5.42
CA ALA A 32 -1.11 4.53 6.36
C ALA A 32 -1.58 5.79 7.12
N ALA A 33 -0.66 6.72 7.42
CA ALA A 33 -1.00 8.00 8.01
C ALA A 33 -1.85 8.87 7.08
N ALA A 34 -1.51 8.93 5.79
CA ALA A 34 -2.30 9.67 4.80
C ALA A 34 -3.71 9.07 4.63
N VAL A 35 -3.83 7.73 4.59
CA VAL A 35 -5.12 7.03 4.53
C VAL A 35 -5.95 7.28 5.79
N ARG A 36 -5.33 7.25 6.98
CA ARG A 36 -6.01 7.63 8.23
C ARG A 36 -6.48 9.08 8.19
N GLY A 37 -5.66 10.00 7.66
CA GLY A 37 -6.03 11.40 7.47
C GLY A 37 -7.27 11.57 6.59
N TRP A 38 -7.38 10.77 5.51
CA TRP A 38 -8.58 10.72 4.68
C TRP A 38 -9.80 10.22 5.47
N GLY A 39 -9.63 9.14 6.25
CA GLY A 39 -10.67 8.61 7.13
C GLY A 39 -11.16 9.62 8.17
N TRP A 40 -10.27 10.43 8.74
CA TRP A 40 -10.64 11.54 9.63
C TRP A 40 -11.46 12.62 8.93
N GLY A 41 -11.18 12.92 7.67
CA GLY A 41 -12.00 13.82 6.85
C GLY A 41 -13.43 13.29 6.68
N LEU A 42 -13.56 12.00 6.38
CA LEU A 42 -14.87 11.35 6.26
C LEU A 42 -15.63 11.35 7.59
N ALA A 43 -14.96 10.99 8.69
CA ALA A 43 -15.55 11.01 10.02
C ALA A 43 -16.00 12.43 10.42
N PHE A 44 -15.19 13.45 10.09
CA PHE A 44 -15.56 14.85 10.29
C PHE A 44 -16.85 15.20 9.55
N LEU A 45 -16.95 14.87 8.26
CA LEU A 45 -18.17 15.13 7.49
C LEU A 45 -19.40 14.43 8.06
N LEU A 46 -19.27 13.15 8.42
CA LEU A 46 -20.38 12.36 8.96
C LEU A 46 -20.89 12.87 10.31
N VAL A 47 -20.00 13.39 11.16
CA VAL A 47 -20.37 13.88 12.49
C VAL A 47 -20.82 15.33 12.45
N TRP A 48 -20.06 16.22 11.79
CA TRP A 48 -20.30 17.66 11.87
C TRP A 48 -21.38 18.16 10.92
N THR A 49 -21.62 17.50 9.79
CA THR A 49 -22.71 17.90 8.88
C THR A 49 -24.09 17.80 9.54
N PRO A 50 -24.49 16.66 10.16
CA PRO A 50 -25.79 16.58 10.83
C PRO A 50 -25.86 17.47 12.08
N VAL A 51 -24.78 17.62 12.85
CA VAL A 51 -24.74 18.51 14.02
C VAL A 51 -24.97 19.97 13.60
N THR A 52 -24.24 20.46 12.59
CA THR A 52 -24.40 21.83 12.11
C THR A 52 -25.77 22.07 11.46
N THR A 53 -26.32 21.06 10.78
CA THR A 53 -27.66 21.15 10.17
C THR A 53 -28.77 21.13 11.22
N GLY A 54 -28.65 20.30 12.26
CA GLY A 54 -29.62 20.26 13.37
C GLY A 54 -29.63 21.55 14.19
N LEU A 55 -28.44 22.10 14.48
CA LEU A 55 -28.33 23.42 15.12
C LEU A 55 -28.94 24.51 14.23
N ALA A 56 -28.70 24.46 12.92
CA ALA A 56 -29.28 25.43 11.99
C ALA A 56 -30.81 25.44 12.02
N TRP A 57 -31.43 24.26 12.10
CA TRP A 57 -32.88 24.10 12.22
C TRP A 57 -33.42 24.66 13.54
N CYS A 58 -32.75 24.38 14.67
CA CYS A 58 -33.18 24.83 15.99
C CYS A 58 -33.08 26.35 16.19
N PHE A 59 -32.06 27.00 15.62
CA PHE A 59 -31.78 28.42 15.89
C PHE A 59 -32.37 29.40 14.86
N GLY A 60 -33.03 28.90 13.79
CA GLY A 60 -33.94 29.68 12.94
C GLY A 60 -33.34 30.94 12.29
N ARG A 61 -32.03 31.03 12.14
CA ARG A 61 -31.33 32.23 11.67
C ARG A 61 -30.99 32.11 10.18
N GLY A 62 -31.29 33.14 9.38
CA GLY A 62 -31.09 33.11 7.91
C GLY A 62 -29.65 32.80 7.42
N TRP A 63 -28.65 32.89 8.29
CA TRP A 63 -27.25 32.54 8.03
C TRP A 63 -26.86 31.10 8.44
N ALA A 64 -27.81 30.32 8.97
CA ALA A 64 -27.54 29.02 9.55
C ALA A 64 -27.10 27.95 8.54
N TRP A 65 -27.40 28.17 7.25
CA TRP A 65 -26.95 27.32 6.14
C TRP A 65 -25.44 27.43 5.86
N LEU A 66 -24.77 28.50 6.31
CA LEU A 66 -23.33 28.69 6.13
C LEU A 66 -22.50 27.65 6.91
N GLY A 67 -23.01 27.18 8.06
CA GLY A 67 -22.33 26.18 8.89
C GLY A 67 -22.16 24.83 8.18
N PRO A 68 -23.26 24.19 7.72
CA PRO A 68 -23.19 22.95 6.96
C PRO A 68 -22.37 23.09 5.66
N LEU A 69 -22.53 24.19 4.93
CA LEU A 69 -21.75 24.47 3.72
C LEU A 69 -20.25 24.56 4.00
N ALA A 70 -19.86 25.25 5.08
CA ALA A 70 -18.46 25.36 5.49
C ALA A 70 -17.91 23.99 5.95
N ALA A 71 -18.67 23.22 6.73
CA ALA A 71 -18.27 21.89 7.18
C ALA A 71 -18.04 20.94 5.99
N ILE A 72 -18.97 20.93 5.02
CA ILE A 72 -18.86 20.16 3.78
C ILE A 72 -17.64 20.62 2.97
N GLY A 73 -17.47 21.93 2.78
CA GLY A 73 -16.35 22.50 2.01
C GLY A 73 -14.99 22.15 2.62
N VAL A 74 -14.83 22.34 3.93
CA VAL A 74 -13.58 22.02 4.65
C VAL A 74 -13.31 20.52 4.61
N GLY A 75 -14.31 19.68 4.90
CA GLY A 75 -14.14 18.24 4.87
C GLY A 75 -13.80 17.72 3.47
N TRP A 76 -14.45 18.25 2.42
CA TRP A 76 -14.15 17.91 1.03
C TRP A 76 -12.72 18.27 0.63
N VAL A 77 -12.31 19.51 0.90
CA VAL A 77 -10.93 19.97 0.60
C VAL A 77 -9.91 19.12 1.34
N TRP A 78 -10.14 18.83 2.62
CA TRP A 78 -9.26 17.97 3.40
C TRP A 78 -9.15 16.56 2.79
N MET A 79 -10.28 15.94 2.45
CA MET A 79 -10.30 14.59 1.85
C MET A 79 -9.57 14.56 0.51
N GLN A 80 -9.74 15.58 -0.33
CA GLN A 80 -9.03 15.69 -1.61
C GLN A 80 -7.51 15.77 -1.39
N GLN A 81 -7.05 16.58 -0.43
CA GLN A 81 -5.63 16.69 -0.12
C GLN A 81 -5.06 15.41 0.49
N ALA A 82 -5.79 14.79 1.42
CA ALA A 82 -5.39 13.52 2.01
C ALA A 82 -5.31 12.39 0.96
N TYR A 83 -6.24 12.37 0.01
CA TYR A 83 -6.22 11.42 -1.11
C TYR A 83 -4.98 11.61 -1.99
N ARG A 84 -4.69 12.85 -2.41
CA ARG A 84 -3.50 13.16 -3.22
C ARG A 84 -2.22 12.78 -2.50
N LEU A 85 -2.14 13.06 -1.20
CA LEU A 85 -1.01 12.65 -0.37
C LEU A 85 -0.89 11.13 -0.29
N ALA A 86 -2.00 10.41 -0.07
CA ALA A 86 -2.00 8.95 -0.02
C ALA A 86 -1.51 8.33 -1.34
N VAL A 87 -1.97 8.83 -2.49
CA VAL A 87 -1.51 8.38 -3.81
C VAL A 87 -0.01 8.62 -3.99
N ALA A 88 0.49 9.81 -3.63
CA ALA A 88 1.92 10.11 -3.71
C ALA A 88 2.76 9.19 -2.82
N ARG A 89 2.31 8.92 -1.58
CA ARG A 89 3.01 8.01 -0.66
C ARG A 89 2.92 6.54 -1.12
N ALA A 90 1.81 6.15 -1.73
CA ALA A 90 1.64 4.81 -2.30
C ALA A 90 2.61 4.57 -3.46
N ALA A 91 2.82 5.59 -4.31
CA ALA A 91 3.81 5.52 -5.39
C ALA A 91 5.23 5.29 -4.84
N VAL A 92 5.65 6.07 -3.84
CA VAL A 92 6.96 5.90 -3.19
C VAL A 92 7.11 4.51 -2.57
N PHE A 93 6.09 4.05 -1.84
CA PHE A 93 6.10 2.70 -1.26
C PHE A 93 6.19 1.61 -2.33
N GLY A 94 5.44 1.76 -3.43
CA GLY A 94 5.47 0.83 -4.57
C GLY A 94 6.85 0.75 -5.23
N GLU A 95 7.51 1.89 -5.44
CA GLU A 95 8.88 1.94 -5.99
C GLU A 95 9.89 1.29 -5.04
N LEU A 96 9.79 1.53 -3.72
CA LEU A 96 10.64 0.86 -2.74
C LEU A 96 10.45 -0.66 -2.72
N VAL A 97 9.20 -1.12 -2.82
CA VAL A 97 8.89 -2.56 -2.93
C VAL A 97 9.51 -3.13 -4.21
N ARG A 98 9.39 -2.44 -5.34
CA ARG A 98 9.98 -2.85 -6.62
C ARG A 98 11.51 -2.92 -6.53
N ALA A 99 12.16 -1.88 -6.01
CA ALA A 99 13.61 -1.86 -5.79
C ALA A 99 14.07 -3.01 -4.87
N ALA A 100 13.31 -3.32 -3.81
CA ALA A 100 13.61 -4.45 -2.94
C ALA A 100 13.55 -5.79 -3.69
N PHE A 101 12.58 -5.98 -4.59
CA PHE A 101 12.54 -7.15 -5.47
C PHE A 101 13.73 -7.16 -6.44
N ASP A 102 14.03 -6.03 -7.08
CA ASP A 102 15.13 -5.94 -8.05
C ASP A 102 16.47 -6.33 -7.41
N LEU A 103 16.72 -5.90 -6.17
CA LEU A 103 17.97 -6.18 -5.45
C LEU A 103 18.02 -7.59 -4.85
N HIS A 104 16.92 -8.06 -4.25
CA HIS A 104 16.93 -9.24 -3.40
C HIS A 104 16.30 -10.49 -4.02
N ARG A 105 15.71 -10.41 -5.22
CA ARG A 105 15.06 -11.57 -5.86
C ARG A 105 15.96 -12.79 -6.00
N LEU A 106 17.26 -12.61 -6.29
CA LEU A 106 18.18 -13.72 -6.48
C LEU A 106 18.52 -14.44 -5.17
N GLN A 107 18.53 -13.71 -4.06
CA GLN A 107 18.77 -14.27 -2.72
C GLN A 107 17.68 -15.28 -2.35
N LEU A 108 16.47 -15.11 -2.87
CA LEU A 108 15.38 -16.07 -2.70
C LEU A 108 15.68 -17.42 -3.36
N TYR A 109 16.28 -17.41 -4.56
CA TYR A 109 16.67 -18.64 -5.23
C TYR A 109 17.76 -19.35 -4.43
N ASP A 110 18.78 -18.61 -3.98
CA ASP A 110 19.88 -19.15 -3.19
C ASP A 110 19.37 -19.76 -1.87
N ALA A 111 18.53 -19.03 -1.12
CA ALA A 111 18.00 -19.47 0.17
C ALA A 111 17.08 -20.70 0.06
N LEU A 112 16.42 -20.89 -1.10
CA LEU A 112 15.58 -22.05 -1.35
C LEU A 112 16.34 -23.21 -2.01
N GLY A 113 17.63 -23.04 -2.31
CA GLY A 113 18.46 -24.02 -3.01
C GLY A 113 18.00 -24.25 -4.45
N TRP A 114 17.52 -23.21 -5.13
CA TRP A 114 17.19 -23.21 -6.55
C TRP A 114 18.34 -22.59 -7.36
N PRO A 115 18.61 -23.08 -8.59
CA PRO A 115 19.60 -22.47 -9.44
C PRO A 115 19.19 -21.04 -9.81
N ARG A 116 20.17 -20.12 -9.84
CA ARG A 116 19.94 -18.74 -10.28
C ARG A 116 19.53 -18.74 -11.76
N PRO A 117 18.44 -18.04 -12.13
CA PRO A 117 18.02 -17.99 -13.51
C PRO A 117 18.99 -17.16 -14.36
N LYS A 118 19.14 -17.55 -15.62
CA LYS A 118 19.74 -16.69 -16.64
C LYS A 118 18.74 -15.60 -17.07
N PRO A 119 19.20 -14.44 -17.57
CA PRO A 119 18.32 -13.33 -17.94
C PRO A 119 17.18 -13.73 -18.89
N GLU A 120 17.46 -14.59 -19.86
CA GLU A 120 16.52 -15.08 -20.87
C GLU A 120 15.43 -16.01 -20.30
N GLU A 121 15.70 -16.70 -19.19
CA GLU A 121 14.80 -17.68 -18.57
C GLU A 121 14.12 -17.15 -17.30
N GLU A 122 14.44 -15.92 -16.90
CA GLU A 122 14.09 -15.38 -15.58
C GLU A 122 12.59 -15.37 -15.31
N VAL A 123 11.79 -15.06 -16.33
CA VAL A 123 10.32 -15.06 -16.21
C VAL A 123 9.78 -16.46 -15.96
N GLU A 124 10.31 -17.48 -16.65
CA GLU A 124 9.80 -18.85 -16.54
C GLU A 124 10.31 -19.53 -15.26
N ALA A 125 11.55 -19.26 -14.86
CA ALA A 125 12.07 -19.67 -13.56
C ALA A 125 11.27 -19.08 -12.40
N GLY A 126 10.87 -17.81 -12.48
CA GLY A 126 10.05 -17.17 -11.44
C GLY A 126 8.64 -17.76 -11.33
N LYS A 127 8.03 -18.13 -12.45
CA LYS A 127 6.74 -18.85 -12.44
C LYS A 127 6.87 -20.23 -11.80
N ARG A 128 7.92 -20.99 -12.15
CA ARG A 128 8.21 -22.30 -11.55
C ARG A 128 8.46 -22.19 -10.04
N LEU A 129 9.25 -21.20 -9.61
CA LEU A 129 9.47 -20.94 -8.20
C LEU A 129 8.16 -20.60 -7.48
N THR A 130 7.34 -19.72 -8.07
CA THR A 130 6.03 -19.36 -7.52
C THR A 130 5.12 -20.57 -7.41
N ALA A 131 5.07 -21.42 -8.44
CA ALA A 131 4.29 -22.64 -8.46
C ALA A 131 4.77 -23.62 -7.38
N PHE A 132 6.07 -23.74 -7.15
CA PHE A 132 6.64 -24.50 -6.06
C PHE A 132 6.23 -23.95 -4.69
N LEU A 133 6.30 -22.63 -4.49
CA LEU A 133 5.91 -22.00 -3.22
C LEU A 133 4.40 -22.12 -2.92
N TRP A 134 3.58 -22.21 -3.97
CA TRP A 134 2.13 -22.37 -3.85
C TRP A 134 1.71 -23.83 -3.64
N ARG A 135 2.28 -24.77 -4.41
CA ARG A 135 1.85 -26.17 -4.47
C ARG A 135 2.75 -27.15 -3.71
N GLY A 136 3.95 -26.72 -3.29
CA GLY A 136 4.94 -27.57 -2.62
C GLY A 136 5.67 -28.57 -3.52
N VAL A 137 5.31 -28.67 -4.81
CA VAL A 137 5.88 -29.65 -5.74
C VAL A 137 7.02 -29.02 -6.53
N ARG A 138 8.25 -29.55 -6.39
CA ARG A 138 9.37 -29.18 -7.29
C ARG A 138 9.12 -29.86 -8.64
N GLU A 139 8.98 -29.08 -9.70
CA GLU A 139 9.08 -29.65 -11.05
C GLU A 139 10.50 -30.20 -11.26
N PRO A 140 10.66 -31.38 -11.87
CA PRO A 140 11.97 -31.96 -12.12
C PRO A 140 12.77 -31.02 -13.02
N THR A 141 13.91 -30.54 -12.52
CA THR A 141 14.92 -29.85 -13.32
C THR A 141 15.33 -30.77 -14.46
N LYS A 142 15.09 -30.34 -15.72
CA LYS A 142 15.62 -31.05 -16.88
C LYS A 142 17.16 -31.14 -16.74
N PRO A 143 17.75 -32.33 -16.95
CA PRO A 143 19.19 -32.55 -16.84
C PRO A 143 19.97 -31.76 -17.89
#